data_AF-A0A8D5FSD7-F1
#
_entry.id   AF-A0A8D5FSD7-F1
#
_cell.length_a   1.000
_cell.length_b   1.000
_cell.length_c   1.000
_cell.angle_alpha   90.00
_cell.angle_beta   90.00
_cell.angle_gamma   90.00
#
_symmetry.space_group_name_H-M   'P 1'
#
loop_
_entity.id
_entity.type
_entity.pdbx_description
1 polymer ?
#
loop_
_entity_poly.entity_id
_entity_poly.type
_entity_poly.pdbx_seq_one_letter_code
_entity_poly.pdbx_strand_id
1 'polypeptide(L)'
;MIHIPVVDLFAGPGGLGEGFSSYKDQTGNKVFDIALSIEKDPYAHRTLELRSFFRKFPEGEAPDKYYEYIRKKSLTRSVKQQHKLRSELFDRYPDEARQARQEAWHAELGKSKELFNRIDSRIDTITGNPLTTCWGVIGGPPCQAYSVIGRSRNKGKIGYSSESDERTYLYQQYLRVIARHKPDFFIMENVRGMLSAKLNGKSLFQKILEDLRHPGKHSVFSGNTAADLEYQIYPLATRPSAPEKSSDYIISAENYGIPKPDTGSSC
;
A
#
# COMPACT_ATOMS: atom_id res chain seq x y z
N MET A 1 15.91 8.56 -17.83
CA MET A 1 14.45 8.53 -18.02
C MET A 1 13.82 8.88 -16.68
N ILE A 2 12.77 9.69 -16.67
CA ILE A 2 12.08 10.05 -15.43
C ILE A 2 11.05 8.95 -15.17
N HIS A 3 11.23 8.17 -14.11
CA HIS A 3 10.22 7.19 -13.68
C HIS A 3 9.15 7.90 -12.86
N ILE A 4 7.92 7.40 -12.91
CA ILE A 4 6.79 7.88 -12.12
C ILE A 4 6.96 7.32 -10.69
N PRO A 5 7.23 8.15 -9.67
CA PRO A 5 7.34 7.67 -8.31
C PRO A 5 5.98 7.22 -7.76
N VAL A 6 6.02 6.11 -7.01
CA VAL A 6 4.87 5.51 -6.34
C VAL A 6 5.15 5.40 -4.84
N VAL A 7 4.18 5.83 -4.05
CA VAL A 7 4.16 5.67 -2.59
C VAL A 7 3.20 4.55 -2.22
N ASP A 8 3.71 3.46 -1.66
CA ASP A 8 2.96 2.28 -1.24
C ASP A 8 2.65 2.31 0.26
N LEU A 9 1.40 2.60 0.61
CA LEU A 9 0.92 2.62 1.98
C LEU A 9 0.33 1.27 2.33
N PHE A 10 0.63 0.75 3.53
CA PHE A 10 0.17 -0.59 3.94
C PHE A 10 0.69 -1.67 2.97
N ALA A 11 1.97 -1.57 2.63
CA ALA A 11 2.57 -2.31 1.52
C ALA A 11 2.55 -3.84 1.70
N GLY A 12 2.39 -4.31 2.94
CA GLY A 12 2.50 -5.72 3.27
C GLY A 12 3.86 -6.26 2.82
N PRO A 13 3.92 -7.47 2.22
CA PRO A 13 5.15 -7.98 1.65
C PRO A 13 5.53 -7.34 0.30
N GLY A 14 4.73 -6.41 -0.24
CA GLY A 14 5.04 -5.63 -1.45
C GLY A 14 4.44 -6.15 -2.76
N GLY A 15 3.43 -7.01 -2.73
CA GLY A 15 2.85 -7.61 -3.95
C GLY A 15 2.35 -6.58 -4.97
N LEU A 16 1.65 -5.53 -4.52
CA LEU A 16 1.16 -4.46 -5.38
C LEU A 16 2.33 -3.63 -5.96
N GLY A 17 3.30 -3.26 -5.12
CA GLY A 17 4.52 -2.57 -5.55
C GLY A 17 5.37 -3.36 -6.57
N GLU A 18 5.45 -4.70 -6.46
CA GLU A 18 6.11 -5.52 -7.49
C GLU A 18 5.40 -5.42 -8.84
N GLY A 19 4.06 -5.39 -8.85
CA GLY A 19 3.29 -5.21 -10.08
C GLY A 19 3.62 -3.91 -10.79
N PHE A 20 3.73 -2.81 -10.04
CA PHE A 20 4.12 -1.51 -10.58
C PHE A 20 5.57 -1.48 -11.07
N SER A 21 6.52 -1.92 -10.24
CA SER A 21 7.95 -1.87 -10.58
C SER A 21 8.37 -2.83 -11.70
N SER A 22 7.55 -3.85 -12.00
CA SER A 22 7.77 -4.76 -13.13
C SER A 22 7.15 -4.29 -14.44
N TYR A 23 6.25 -3.29 -14.42
CA TYR A 23 5.63 -2.78 -15.63
C TYR A 23 6.65 -2.07 -16.53
N LYS A 24 6.68 -2.51 -17.78
CA LYS A 24 7.48 -1.94 -18.86
C LYS A 24 6.57 -1.37 -19.93
N ASP A 25 6.95 -0.22 -20.48
CA ASP A 25 6.28 0.33 -21.65
C ASP A 25 6.59 -0.48 -22.92
N GLN A 26 6.04 -0.03 -24.06
CA GLN A 26 6.24 -0.66 -25.37
C GLN A 26 7.70 -0.67 -25.84
N THR A 27 8.54 0.18 -25.25
CA THR A 27 9.97 0.28 -25.55
C THR A 27 10.83 -0.55 -24.58
N GLY A 28 10.20 -1.25 -23.64
CA GLY A 28 10.87 -2.11 -22.66
C GLY A 28 11.40 -1.35 -21.43
N ASN A 29 11.10 -0.06 -21.30
CA ASN A 29 11.58 0.75 -20.19
C ASN A 29 10.66 0.66 -18.99
N LYS A 30 11.24 0.61 -17.78
CA LYS A 30 10.47 0.67 -16.53
C LYS A 30 9.81 2.04 -16.43
N VAL A 31 8.52 2.04 -16.11
CA VAL A 31 7.73 3.28 -16.01
C VAL A 31 7.63 3.77 -14.58
N PHE A 32 7.40 2.87 -13.64
CA PHE A 32 7.16 3.21 -12.24
C PHE A 32 8.37 2.89 -11.37
N ASP A 33 8.63 3.75 -10.40
CA ASP A 33 9.62 3.53 -9.34
C ASP A 33 8.94 3.56 -7.98
N ILE A 34 9.19 2.56 -7.14
CA ILE A 34 8.65 2.55 -5.78
C ILE A 34 9.54 3.44 -4.93
N ALA A 35 9.08 4.66 -4.69
CA ALA A 35 9.88 5.68 -3.99
C ALA A 35 9.80 5.53 -2.47
N LEU A 36 8.70 5.00 -1.96
CA LEU A 36 8.46 4.77 -0.54
C LEU A 36 7.44 3.66 -0.35
N SER A 37 7.75 2.69 0.49
CA SER A 37 6.78 1.71 0.98
C SER A 37 6.74 1.73 2.50
N ILE A 38 5.53 1.73 3.09
CA ILE A 38 5.36 1.75 4.54
C ILE A 38 4.62 0.50 5.00
N GLU A 39 5.26 -0.25 5.89
CA GLU A 39 4.71 -1.48 6.46
C GLU A 39 5.03 -1.55 7.96
N LYS A 40 4.06 -2.01 8.77
CA LYS A 40 4.17 -2.08 10.24
C LYS A 40 4.56 -3.46 10.74
N ASP A 41 4.16 -4.53 10.05
CA ASP A 41 4.51 -5.89 10.40
C ASP A 41 6.00 -6.14 10.08
N PRO A 42 6.81 -6.54 11.06
CA PRO A 42 8.25 -6.70 10.86
C PRO A 42 8.62 -7.87 9.92
N TYR A 43 7.74 -8.85 9.69
CA TYR A 43 8.04 -9.97 8.78
C TYR A 43 7.72 -9.60 7.32
N ALA A 44 6.59 -8.93 7.11
CA ALA A 44 6.18 -8.34 5.85
C ALA A 44 7.20 -7.29 5.41
N HIS A 45 7.56 -6.36 6.30
CA HIS A 45 8.60 -5.35 6.06
C HIS A 45 9.95 -5.97 5.66
N ARG A 46 10.42 -7.03 6.34
CA ARG A 46 11.67 -7.71 5.94
C ARG A 46 11.60 -8.29 4.53
N THR A 47 10.44 -8.78 4.11
CA THR A 47 10.22 -9.31 2.76
C THR A 47 10.22 -8.18 1.74
N LEU A 48 9.50 -7.10 2.04
CA LEU A 48 9.45 -5.88 1.25
C LEU A 48 10.84 -5.26 1.04
N GLU A 49 11.63 -5.13 2.11
CA GLU A 49 13.01 -4.60 2.05
C GLU A 49 13.95 -5.52 1.26
N LEU A 50 13.81 -6.84 1.39
CA LEU A 50 14.59 -7.79 0.58
C LEU A 50 14.24 -7.71 -0.92
N ARG A 51 12.97 -7.47 -1.26
CA ARG A 51 12.54 -7.27 -2.64
C ARG A 51 13.05 -5.95 -3.21
N SER A 52 12.94 -4.86 -2.44
CA SER A 52 13.56 -3.58 -2.80
C SER A 52 15.06 -3.72 -3.02
N PHE A 53 15.76 -4.42 -2.12
CA PHE A 53 17.19 -4.73 -2.26
C PHE A 53 17.50 -5.45 -3.58
N PHE A 54 16.72 -6.49 -3.92
CA PHE A 54 16.88 -7.21 -5.19
C PHE A 54 16.70 -6.28 -6.40
N ARG A 55 15.76 -5.33 -6.35
CA ARG A 55 15.53 -4.35 -7.42
C ARG A 55 16.63 -3.30 -7.59
N LYS A 56 17.56 -3.17 -6.63
CA LYS A 56 18.68 -2.23 -6.76
C LYS A 56 19.76 -2.73 -7.72
N PHE A 57 19.71 -4.00 -8.10
CA PHE A 57 20.54 -4.55 -9.16
C PHE A 57 19.84 -4.43 -10.52
N PRO A 58 20.59 -4.26 -11.61
CA PRO A 58 20.04 -4.37 -12.96
C PRO A 58 19.37 -5.73 -13.18
N GLU A 59 18.43 -5.77 -14.11
CA GLU A 59 17.66 -6.99 -14.39
C GLU A 59 18.58 -8.11 -14.88
N GLY A 60 18.54 -9.25 -14.21
CA GLY A 60 19.42 -10.39 -14.49
C GLY A 60 20.81 -10.29 -13.85
N GLU A 61 21.13 -9.20 -13.17
CA GLU A 61 22.46 -8.95 -12.58
C GLU A 61 22.47 -9.01 -11.04
N ALA A 62 21.40 -9.55 -10.43
CA ALA A 62 21.39 -9.78 -8.99
C ALA A 62 22.54 -10.74 -8.61
N PRO A 63 23.30 -10.44 -7.54
CA PRO A 63 24.52 -11.18 -7.23
C PRO A 63 24.22 -12.61 -6.77
N ASP A 64 25.12 -13.55 -7.08
CA ASP A 64 25.02 -14.95 -6.62
C ASP A 64 24.82 -15.10 -5.12
N LYS A 65 25.37 -14.15 -4.34
CA LYS A 65 25.20 -14.08 -2.89
C LYS A 65 23.74 -13.88 -2.45
N TYR A 66 22.93 -13.18 -3.24
CA TYR A 66 21.49 -13.09 -3.00
C TYR A 66 20.83 -14.47 -3.12
N TYR A 67 21.12 -15.21 -4.20
CA TYR A 67 20.55 -16.55 -4.41
C TYR A 67 21.08 -17.56 -3.38
N GLU A 68 22.34 -17.45 -2.98
CA GLU A 68 22.92 -18.22 -1.89
C GLU A 68 22.18 -17.96 -0.57
N TYR A 69 21.87 -16.69 -0.27
CA TYR A 69 21.05 -16.31 0.88
C TYR A 69 19.66 -16.95 0.83
N ILE A 70 18.95 -16.88 -0.31
CA ILE A 70 17.61 -17.48 -0.47
C ILE A 70 17.65 -18.99 -0.19
N ARG A 71 18.63 -19.70 -0.78
CA ARG A 71 18.83 -21.15 -0.55
C ARG A 71 19.13 -21.47 0.91
N LYS A 72 20.05 -20.73 1.55
CA LYS A 72 20.40 -20.96 2.96
C LYS A 72 19.23 -20.65 3.91
N LYS A 73 18.47 -19.59 3.62
CA LYS A 73 17.28 -19.19 4.39
C LYS A 73 16.21 -20.28 4.36
N SER A 74 15.97 -20.92 3.21
CA SER A 74 14.94 -21.97 3.09
C SER A 74 15.29 -23.25 3.86
N LEU A 75 16.58 -23.50 4.11
CA LEU A 75 17.07 -24.67 4.84
C LEU A 75 17.04 -24.51 6.37
N THR A 76 16.77 -23.32 6.90
CA THR A 76 16.75 -23.08 8.35
C THR A 76 15.42 -22.52 8.82
N ARG A 77 14.90 -23.07 9.93
CA ARG A 77 13.73 -22.54 10.64
C ARG A 77 14.12 -21.56 11.76
N SER A 78 15.41 -21.37 12.03
CA SER A 78 15.89 -20.48 13.09
C SER A 78 15.84 -19.02 12.65
N VAL A 79 14.97 -18.23 13.27
CA VAL A 79 14.85 -16.78 13.01
C VAL A 79 16.19 -16.08 13.20
N LYS A 80 16.95 -16.44 14.25
CA LYS A 80 18.28 -15.88 14.52
C LYS A 80 19.26 -16.14 13.37
N GLN A 81 19.25 -17.35 12.82
CA GLN A 81 20.11 -17.70 11.69
C GLN A 81 19.68 -16.97 10.41
N GLN A 82 18.37 -16.86 10.15
CA GLN A 82 17.86 -16.09 9.01
C GLN A 82 18.25 -14.61 9.10
N HIS A 83 18.23 -14.02 10.30
CA HIS A 83 18.69 -12.64 10.53
C HIS A 83 20.18 -12.48 10.27
N LYS A 84 21.00 -13.42 10.78
CA LYS A 84 22.45 -13.41 10.54
C LYS A 84 22.77 -13.46 9.05
N LEU A 85 22.20 -14.42 8.33
CA LEU A 85 22.40 -14.57 6.87
C LEU A 85 21.98 -13.31 6.10
N ARG A 86 20.90 -12.66 6.54
CA ARG A 86 20.43 -11.42 5.92
C ARG A 86 21.39 -10.25 6.21
N SER A 87 21.91 -10.13 7.43
CA SER A 87 22.91 -9.11 7.76
C SER A 87 24.15 -9.29 6.89
N GLU A 88 24.68 -10.52 6.81
CA GLU A 88 25.85 -10.82 5.98
C GLU A 88 25.66 -10.43 4.50
N LEU A 89 24.44 -10.61 3.97
CA LEU A 89 24.09 -10.15 2.62
C LEU A 89 24.10 -8.62 2.53
N PHE A 90 23.42 -7.94 3.45
CA PHE A 90 23.27 -6.48 3.44
C PHE A 90 24.59 -5.75 3.71
N ASP A 91 25.45 -6.32 4.54
CA ASP A 91 26.77 -5.77 4.86
C ASP A 91 27.74 -5.88 3.67
N ARG A 92 27.52 -6.87 2.78
CA ARG A 92 28.30 -7.01 1.55
C ARG A 92 27.90 -6.02 0.45
N TYR A 93 26.66 -5.54 0.45
CA TYR A 93 26.11 -4.62 -0.55
C TYR A 93 25.50 -3.40 0.14
N PRO A 94 26.34 -2.55 0.78
CA PRO A 94 25.88 -1.51 1.70
C PRO A 94 25.09 -0.39 0.99
N ASP A 95 25.34 -0.14 -0.29
CA ASP A 95 24.66 0.90 -1.05
C ASP A 95 23.24 0.49 -1.43
N GLU A 96 23.07 -0.72 -1.95
CA GLU A 96 21.78 -1.32 -2.26
C GLU A 96 20.96 -1.54 -0.99
N ALA A 97 21.61 -1.98 0.09
CA ALA A 97 21.00 -2.12 1.41
C ALA A 97 20.50 -0.78 1.96
N ARG A 98 21.28 0.30 1.81
CA ARG A 98 20.87 1.64 2.24
C ARG A 98 19.68 2.14 1.42
N GLN A 99 19.72 2.00 0.10
CA GLN A 99 18.61 2.38 -0.78
C GLN A 99 17.34 1.58 -0.45
N ALA A 100 17.47 0.28 -0.20
CA ALA A 100 16.35 -0.57 0.18
C ALA A 100 15.72 -0.17 1.53
N ARG A 101 16.54 0.19 2.52
CA ARG A 101 16.06 0.72 3.82
C ARG A 101 15.38 2.08 3.70
N GLN A 102 15.85 2.91 2.77
CA GLN A 102 15.21 4.18 2.48
C GLN A 102 13.83 3.91 1.89
N GLU A 103 13.73 3.10 0.84
CA GLU A 103 12.45 2.77 0.20
C GLU A 103 11.48 2.04 1.16
N ALA A 104 11.88 0.89 1.72
CA ALA A 104 11.05 0.05 2.56
C ALA A 104 11.15 0.47 4.03
N TRP A 105 10.20 1.28 4.49
CA TRP A 105 10.21 1.85 5.82
C TRP A 105 9.33 1.06 6.80
N HIS A 106 9.95 0.58 7.88
CA HIS A 106 9.24 -0.05 8.99
C HIS A 106 8.57 1.01 9.87
N ALA A 107 7.30 1.30 9.61
CA ALA A 107 6.54 2.30 10.34
C ALA A 107 5.03 1.95 10.34
N GLU A 108 4.34 2.41 11.37
CA GLU A 108 2.89 2.21 11.52
C GLU A 108 2.14 3.52 11.25
N LEU A 109 1.43 3.58 10.12
CA LEU A 109 0.55 4.70 9.83
C LEU A 109 -0.43 4.91 11.00
N GLY A 110 -0.61 6.15 11.42
CA GLY A 110 -1.54 6.47 12.50
C GLY A 110 -0.90 6.60 13.89
N LYS A 111 0.30 6.07 14.11
CA LYS A 111 0.79 5.87 15.49
C LYS A 111 1.00 7.16 16.30
N SER A 112 1.50 8.24 15.70
CA SER A 112 1.71 9.51 16.39
C SER A 112 1.75 10.71 15.43
N LYS A 113 1.54 11.91 15.97
CA LYS A 113 1.63 13.18 15.21
C LYS A 113 3.03 13.38 14.60
N GLU A 114 4.07 13.01 15.32
CA GLU A 114 5.46 13.09 14.83
C GLU A 114 5.66 12.18 13.62
N LEU A 115 5.08 10.97 13.65
CA LEU A 115 5.19 10.04 12.55
C LEU A 115 4.44 10.55 11.31
N PHE A 116 3.31 11.24 11.46
CA PHE A 116 2.64 11.91 10.35
C PHE A 116 3.52 12.94 9.68
N ASN A 117 4.12 13.82 10.46
CA ASN A 117 5.00 14.86 9.92
C ASN A 117 6.19 14.24 9.17
N ARG A 118 6.72 13.12 9.67
CA ARG A 118 7.79 12.38 8.99
C ARG A 118 7.32 11.75 7.68
N ILE A 119 6.15 11.10 7.66
CA ILE A 119 5.57 10.57 6.42
C ILE A 119 5.37 11.71 5.41
N ASP A 120 4.77 12.81 5.84
CA ASP A 120 4.52 13.99 4.99
C ASP A 120 5.83 14.55 4.43
N SER A 121 6.83 14.75 5.27
CA SER A 121 8.14 15.27 4.82
C SER A 121 8.81 14.36 3.79
N ARG A 122 8.65 13.03 3.94
CA ARG A 122 9.19 12.08 2.97
C ARG A 122 8.46 12.15 1.63
N ILE A 123 7.13 12.27 1.65
CA ILE A 123 6.34 12.44 0.43
C ILE A 123 6.67 13.79 -0.22
N ASP A 124 6.72 14.88 0.56
CA ASP A 124 7.11 16.22 0.10
C ASP A 124 8.50 16.23 -0.56
N THR A 125 9.44 15.40 -0.06
CA THR A 125 10.77 15.26 -0.69
C THR A 125 10.68 14.56 -2.06
N ILE A 126 9.82 13.55 -2.20
CA ILE A 126 9.62 12.81 -3.45
C ILE A 126 8.92 13.69 -4.50
N THR A 127 7.89 14.42 -4.07
CA THR A 127 7.05 15.25 -4.95
C THR A 127 7.66 16.61 -5.22
N GLY A 128 8.52 17.11 -4.34
CA GLY A 128 9.23 18.39 -4.50
C GLY A 128 10.40 18.34 -5.48
N ASN A 129 10.76 17.16 -6.03
CA ASN A 129 11.74 17.06 -7.09
C ASN A 129 11.18 17.68 -8.38
N PRO A 130 11.85 18.69 -9.00
CA PRO A 130 11.36 19.35 -10.22
C PRO A 130 11.16 18.42 -11.42
N LEU A 131 11.79 17.25 -11.41
CA LEU A 131 11.61 16.22 -12.44
C LEU A 131 10.36 15.37 -12.23
N THR A 132 9.76 15.37 -11.03
CA THR A 132 8.53 14.64 -10.74
C THR A 132 7.33 15.39 -11.30
N THR A 133 6.91 15.04 -12.52
CA THR A 133 5.74 15.64 -13.18
C THR A 133 4.45 14.82 -13.01
N CYS A 134 4.56 13.58 -12.54
CA CYS A 134 3.45 12.68 -12.26
C CYS A 134 3.86 11.71 -11.16
N TRP A 135 2.99 11.40 -10.20
CA TRP A 135 3.23 10.43 -9.14
C TRP A 135 1.93 9.82 -8.61
N GLY A 136 2.04 8.71 -7.88
CA GLY A 136 0.85 8.03 -7.35
C GLY A 136 0.99 7.44 -5.96
N VAL A 137 -0.17 7.16 -5.36
CA VAL A 137 -0.30 6.45 -4.09
C VAL A 137 -0.96 5.10 -4.33
N ILE A 138 -0.38 4.02 -3.83
CA ILE A 138 -1.00 2.70 -3.84
C ILE A 138 -1.16 2.21 -2.41
N GLY A 139 -2.07 1.24 -2.18
CA GLY A 139 -2.13 0.60 -0.88
C GLY A 139 -3.37 -0.24 -0.63
N GLY A 140 -3.27 -1.15 0.34
CA GLY A 140 -4.37 -1.99 0.81
C GLY A 140 -4.73 -1.68 2.26
N PRO A 141 -5.39 -0.54 2.57
CA PRO A 141 -5.79 -0.25 3.94
C PRO A 141 -6.73 -1.34 4.47
N PRO A 142 -6.57 -1.79 5.73
CA PRO A 142 -7.23 -3.00 6.24
C PRO A 142 -8.76 -2.90 6.20
N CYS A 143 -9.40 -3.86 5.53
CA CYS A 143 -10.85 -3.91 5.29
C CYS A 143 -11.72 -4.02 6.55
N GLN A 144 -11.18 -4.56 7.64
CA GLN A 144 -11.97 -4.87 8.83
C GLN A 144 -12.35 -3.61 9.65
N ALA A 145 -11.86 -2.44 9.24
CA ALA A 145 -12.22 -1.11 9.71
C ALA A 145 -13.71 -0.79 9.62
N TYR A 146 -14.35 -1.29 8.57
CA TYR A 146 -15.53 -0.63 8.04
C TYR A 146 -16.86 -1.14 8.60
N SER A 147 -16.87 -2.29 9.29
CA SER A 147 -18.05 -2.80 10.02
C SER A 147 -18.35 -2.01 11.30
N VAL A 148 -17.46 -1.08 11.68
CA VAL A 148 -17.40 -0.41 13.00
C VAL A 148 -17.79 1.07 12.92
N ILE A 149 -17.59 1.71 11.76
CA ILE A 149 -17.88 3.14 11.51
C ILE A 149 -19.34 3.51 11.86
N GLY A 150 -20.25 2.54 11.91
CA GLY A 150 -21.66 2.72 12.31
C GLY A 150 -21.94 2.66 13.80
N ARG A 151 -21.02 2.12 14.62
CA ARG A 151 -21.17 1.96 16.07
C ARG A 151 -20.49 3.07 16.87
N SER A 152 -19.49 3.74 16.30
CA SER A 152 -18.71 4.83 16.94
C SER A 152 -19.53 6.10 17.26
N ARG A 153 -20.78 6.20 16.79
CA ARG A 153 -21.72 7.24 17.24
C ARG A 153 -22.38 6.97 18.60
N ASN A 154 -22.28 5.76 19.14
CA ASN A 154 -22.71 5.44 20.50
C ASN A 154 -21.52 5.37 21.44
N LYS A 155 -21.00 6.56 21.84
CA LYS A 155 -20.17 6.68 23.04
C LYS A 155 -20.98 6.15 24.24
N GLY A 156 -20.64 4.96 24.75
CA GLY A 156 -21.15 4.50 26.04
C GLY A 156 -21.73 3.08 26.15
N LYS A 157 -21.31 2.09 25.35
CA LYS A 157 -21.61 0.68 25.68
C LYS A 157 -20.34 -0.10 26.04
N ILE A 158 -20.39 -0.74 27.21
CA ILE A 158 -19.41 -1.70 27.72
C ILE A 158 -19.34 -2.87 26.72
N GLY A 159 -18.16 -3.09 26.12
CA GLY A 159 -17.91 -4.11 25.10
C GLY A 159 -17.39 -3.60 23.75
N TYR A 160 -17.10 -2.30 23.61
CA TYR A 160 -16.50 -1.70 22.42
C TYR A 160 -14.97 -1.95 22.39
N SER A 161 -14.44 -2.57 21.33
CA SER A 161 -13.03 -3.01 21.25
C SER A 161 -12.10 -1.98 20.59
N SER A 162 -10.90 -1.80 21.14
CA SER A 162 -9.87 -0.84 20.67
C SER A 162 -9.41 -1.08 19.22
N GLU A 163 -9.30 -2.35 18.80
CA GLU A 163 -8.87 -2.73 17.44
C GLU A 163 -9.80 -2.21 16.34
N SER A 164 -11.07 -1.97 16.69
CA SER A 164 -12.13 -1.56 15.77
C SER A 164 -12.01 -0.07 15.38
N ASP A 165 -11.62 0.77 16.34
CA ASP A 165 -11.28 2.18 16.12
C ASP A 165 -9.95 2.34 15.38
N GLU A 166 -8.95 1.53 15.72
CA GLU A 166 -7.64 1.56 15.05
C GLU A 166 -7.76 1.31 13.55
N ARG A 167 -8.55 0.32 13.12
CA ARG A 167 -8.71 0.01 11.70
C ARG A 167 -9.46 1.10 10.94
N THR A 168 -10.53 1.64 11.51
CA THR A 168 -11.24 2.82 10.95
C THR A 168 -10.28 3.97 10.72
N TYR A 169 -9.40 4.17 11.69
CA TYR A 169 -8.40 5.20 11.64
C TYR A 169 -7.34 4.98 10.55
N LEU A 170 -6.92 3.75 10.25
CA LEU A 170 -5.96 3.46 9.16
C LEU A 170 -6.52 3.81 7.78
N TYR A 171 -7.80 3.54 7.51
CA TYR A 171 -8.43 4.02 6.27
C TYR A 171 -8.44 5.55 6.18
N GLN A 172 -8.76 6.22 7.28
CA GLN A 172 -8.71 7.68 7.33
C GLN A 172 -7.30 8.23 7.08
N GLN A 173 -6.23 7.49 7.45
CA GLN A 173 -4.87 7.86 7.08
C GLN A 173 -4.61 7.77 5.58
N TYR A 174 -5.15 6.76 4.90
CA TYR A 174 -5.06 6.65 3.44
C TYR A 174 -5.70 7.87 2.76
N LEU A 175 -6.94 8.21 3.14
CA LEU A 175 -7.63 9.41 2.65
C LEU A 175 -6.88 10.70 2.98
N ARG A 176 -6.28 10.81 4.18
CA ARG A 176 -5.47 11.97 4.58
C ARG A 176 -4.30 12.20 3.64
N VAL A 177 -3.56 11.14 3.31
CA VAL A 177 -2.41 11.24 2.41
C VAL A 177 -2.87 11.73 1.02
N ILE A 178 -3.96 11.17 0.48
CA ILE A 178 -4.53 11.61 -0.80
C ILE A 178 -4.98 13.07 -0.73
N ALA A 179 -5.73 13.45 0.31
CA ALA A 179 -6.26 14.81 0.46
C ALA A 179 -5.15 15.86 0.61
N ARG A 180 -4.11 15.56 1.41
CA ARG A 180 -2.99 16.47 1.67
C ARG A 180 -2.08 16.62 0.45
N HIS A 181 -1.66 15.50 -0.13
CA HIS A 181 -0.59 15.49 -1.11
C HIS A 181 -1.08 15.53 -2.56
N LYS A 182 -2.37 15.24 -2.79
CA LYS A 182 -3.02 15.36 -4.10
C LYS A 182 -2.29 14.60 -5.22
N PRO A 183 -2.05 13.27 -5.08
CA PRO A 183 -1.37 12.49 -6.11
C PRO A 183 -2.11 12.50 -7.45
N ASP A 184 -1.41 12.36 -8.56
CA ASP A 184 -2.03 12.34 -9.89
C ASP A 184 -2.92 11.11 -10.10
N PHE A 185 -2.60 10.01 -9.43
CA PHE A 185 -3.43 8.81 -9.37
C PHE A 185 -3.29 8.09 -8.04
N PHE A 186 -4.27 7.23 -7.74
CA PHE A 186 -4.12 6.28 -6.66
C PHE A 186 -4.79 4.93 -6.97
N ILE A 187 -4.31 3.88 -6.30
CA ILE A 187 -4.91 2.54 -6.36
C ILE A 187 -5.13 2.02 -4.94
N MET A 188 -6.39 1.77 -4.59
CA MET A 188 -6.76 1.11 -3.35
C MET A 188 -7.13 -0.35 -3.62
N GLU A 189 -6.35 -1.28 -3.07
CA GLU A 189 -6.65 -2.71 -3.10
C GLU A 189 -7.54 -3.11 -1.92
N ASN A 190 -8.47 -4.04 -2.14
CA ASN A 190 -9.23 -4.63 -1.06
C ASN A 190 -9.90 -5.96 -1.39
N VAL A 191 -10.46 -6.60 -0.36
CA VAL A 191 -11.13 -7.91 -0.46
C VAL A 191 -12.56 -7.81 -1.02
N ARG A 192 -12.97 -8.85 -1.78
CA ARG A 192 -14.31 -8.95 -2.39
C ARG A 192 -15.46 -8.80 -1.39
N GLY A 193 -15.26 -9.24 -0.14
CA GLY A 193 -16.26 -9.12 0.94
C GLY A 193 -16.69 -7.68 1.24
N MET A 194 -15.93 -6.67 0.80
CA MET A 194 -16.30 -5.26 0.90
C MET A 194 -17.57 -4.91 0.11
N LEU A 195 -17.82 -5.57 -1.02
CA LEU A 195 -18.93 -5.24 -1.92
C LEU A 195 -20.30 -5.54 -1.31
N SER A 196 -20.38 -6.57 -0.47
CA SER A 196 -21.60 -6.97 0.24
C SER A 196 -21.72 -6.37 1.64
N ALA A 197 -20.65 -5.75 2.14
CA ALA A 197 -20.63 -5.16 3.47
C ALA A 197 -21.59 -3.97 3.57
N LYS A 198 -22.41 -3.98 4.62
CA LYS A 198 -23.31 -2.87 4.98
C LYS A 198 -22.91 -2.30 6.33
N LEU A 199 -23.05 -0.99 6.45
CA LEU A 199 -22.85 -0.24 7.68
C LEU A 199 -24.11 0.55 7.99
N ASN A 200 -24.77 0.24 9.11
CA ASN A 200 -26.05 0.85 9.49
C ASN A 200 -27.09 0.80 8.34
N GLY A 201 -27.15 -0.31 7.61
CA GLY A 201 -28.03 -0.51 6.46
C GLY A 201 -27.55 0.12 5.15
N LYS A 202 -26.50 0.96 5.15
CA LYS A 202 -25.94 1.61 3.95
C LYS A 202 -24.80 0.79 3.36
N SER A 203 -24.65 0.80 2.04
CA SER A 203 -23.54 0.12 1.36
C SER A 203 -22.20 0.76 1.75
N LEU A 204 -21.30 -0.05 2.30
CA LEU A 204 -19.97 0.39 2.63
C LEU A 204 -19.17 0.78 1.38
N PHE A 205 -19.27 -0.05 0.35
CA PHE A 205 -18.59 0.19 -0.92
C PHE A 205 -18.93 1.57 -1.49
N GLN A 206 -20.21 1.95 -1.51
CA GLN A 206 -20.63 3.27 -1.98
C GLN A 206 -20.07 4.40 -1.11
N LYS A 207 -19.99 4.20 0.21
CA LYS A 207 -19.35 5.17 1.10
C LYS A 207 -17.85 5.33 0.78
N ILE A 208 -17.12 4.23 0.61
CA ILE A 208 -15.68 4.27 0.29
C ILE A 208 -15.47 4.94 -1.06
N LEU A 209 -16.32 4.65 -2.05
CA LEU A 209 -16.26 5.26 -3.37
C LEU A 209 -16.46 6.78 -3.29
N GLU A 210 -17.43 7.23 -2.50
CA GLU A 210 -17.68 8.66 -2.25
C GLU A 210 -16.52 9.34 -1.52
N ASP A 211 -16.02 8.70 -0.46
CA ASP A 211 -14.89 9.18 0.32
C ASP A 211 -13.61 9.29 -0.56
N LEU A 212 -13.38 8.36 -1.50
CA LEU A 212 -12.27 8.39 -2.45
C LEU A 212 -12.47 9.41 -3.59
N ARG A 213 -13.70 9.66 -4.01
CA ARG A 213 -14.04 10.74 -4.96
C ARG A 213 -13.78 12.10 -4.34
N HIS A 214 -14.14 12.27 -3.07
CA HIS A 214 -14.01 13.54 -2.35
C HIS A 214 -13.18 13.39 -1.06
N PRO A 215 -11.88 13.05 -1.18
CA PRO A 215 -11.04 12.77 -0.02
C PRO A 215 -10.89 13.98 0.90
N GLY A 216 -10.99 15.20 0.35
CA GLY A 216 -10.96 16.44 1.12
C GLY A 216 -12.17 16.65 2.04
N LYS A 217 -13.38 16.31 1.58
CA LYS A 217 -14.63 16.47 2.35
C LYS A 217 -14.78 15.43 3.45
N HIS A 218 -14.20 14.25 3.24
CA HIS A 218 -14.38 13.10 4.12
C HIS A 218 -13.16 12.77 4.99
N SER A 219 -12.04 13.46 4.78
CA SER A 219 -10.91 13.40 5.70
C SER A 219 -11.25 14.09 7.03
N VAL A 220 -11.10 13.35 8.13
CA VAL A 220 -11.34 13.87 9.49
C VAL A 220 -10.21 14.78 10.02
N PHE A 221 -9.17 15.05 9.22
CA PHE A 221 -8.02 15.83 9.65
C PHE A 221 -8.23 17.34 9.38
N SER A 222 -8.08 18.15 10.42
CA SER A 222 -8.21 19.61 10.37
C SER A 222 -7.07 20.27 9.58
N GLY A 223 -7.37 21.38 8.90
CA GLY A 223 -6.42 22.11 8.04
C GLY A 223 -6.52 21.79 6.54
N ASN A 224 -7.64 21.17 6.12
CA ASN A 224 -7.78 20.65 4.76
C ASN A 224 -8.11 21.77 3.75
N THR A 225 -7.14 22.17 2.93
CA THR A 225 -7.32 23.10 1.80
C THR A 225 -7.83 22.40 0.53
N ALA A 226 -8.19 21.11 0.63
CA ALA A 226 -8.58 20.25 -0.47
C ALA A 226 -10.09 19.95 -0.49
N ALA A 227 -10.95 20.78 0.12
CA ALA A 227 -12.40 20.54 0.17
C ALA A 227 -13.02 20.37 -1.23
N ASP A 228 -12.45 21.03 -2.24
CA ASP A 228 -12.88 20.97 -3.63
C ASP A 228 -12.14 19.90 -4.46
N LEU A 229 -11.26 19.11 -3.84
CA LEU A 229 -10.54 18.03 -4.53
C LEU A 229 -11.51 16.91 -4.89
N GLU A 230 -11.53 16.58 -6.18
CA GLU A 230 -12.36 15.54 -6.74
C GLU A 230 -11.53 14.61 -7.64
N TYR A 231 -11.71 13.30 -7.47
CA TYR A 231 -11.12 12.27 -8.33
C TYR A 231 -12.21 11.51 -9.08
N GLN A 232 -11.91 11.21 -10.35
CA GLN A 232 -12.67 10.24 -11.12
C GLN A 232 -12.15 8.84 -10.80
N ILE A 233 -13.03 7.99 -10.28
CA ILE A 233 -12.69 6.62 -9.88
C ILE A 233 -13.12 5.66 -10.98
N TYR A 234 -12.17 4.84 -11.43
CA TYR A 234 -12.38 3.86 -12.47
C TYR A 234 -12.14 2.44 -11.96
N PRO A 235 -12.96 1.46 -12.40
CA PRO A 235 -12.61 0.07 -12.26
C PRO A 235 -11.40 -0.28 -13.14
N LEU A 236 -10.46 -1.07 -12.60
CA LEU A 236 -9.30 -1.54 -13.38
C LEU A 236 -9.63 -2.73 -14.31
N ALA A 237 -10.66 -3.51 -13.97
CA ALA A 237 -10.99 -4.75 -14.67
C ALA A 237 -11.85 -4.54 -15.92
N THR A 238 -12.49 -3.39 -16.03
CA THR A 238 -13.39 -3.05 -17.15
C THR A 238 -12.85 -1.84 -17.88
N ARG A 239 -13.29 -1.63 -19.13
CA ARG A 239 -12.87 -0.46 -19.91
C ARG A 239 -13.20 0.82 -19.12
N PRO A 240 -12.40 1.90 -19.26
CA PRO A 240 -12.66 3.17 -18.59
C PRO A 240 -13.90 3.84 -19.19
N SER A 241 -15.07 3.33 -18.83
CA SER A 241 -16.38 3.95 -18.95
C SER A 241 -16.91 4.22 -17.54
N ALA A 242 -17.96 5.03 -17.43
CA ALA A 242 -18.62 5.22 -16.14
C ALA A 242 -19.03 3.83 -15.59
N PRO A 243 -18.56 3.44 -14.39
CA PRO A 243 -18.88 2.14 -13.83
C PRO A 243 -20.37 2.08 -13.53
N GLU A 244 -21.03 1.01 -13.98
CA GLU A 244 -22.47 0.84 -13.80
C GLU A 244 -22.79 0.09 -12.51
N LYS A 245 -21.92 -0.84 -12.10
CA LYS A 245 -22.15 -1.75 -10.97
C LYS A 245 -20.91 -1.93 -10.11
N SER A 246 -21.12 -2.27 -8.83
CA SER A 246 -20.02 -2.54 -7.89
C SER A 246 -19.17 -3.76 -8.28
N SER A 247 -19.73 -4.69 -9.05
CA SER A 247 -19.01 -5.85 -9.62
C SER A 247 -17.91 -5.45 -10.60
N ASP A 248 -18.01 -4.27 -11.23
CA ASP A 248 -17.07 -3.83 -12.27
C ASP A 248 -15.67 -3.56 -11.67
N TYR A 249 -15.61 -3.34 -10.36
CA TYR A 249 -14.39 -3.11 -9.59
C TYR A 249 -13.69 -4.40 -9.13
N ILE A 250 -14.25 -5.58 -9.46
CA ILE A 250 -13.62 -6.87 -9.14
C ILE A 250 -12.62 -7.23 -10.22
N ILE A 251 -11.36 -7.43 -9.82
CA ILE A 251 -10.35 -8.08 -10.67
C ILE A 251 -10.40 -9.58 -10.40
N SER A 252 -10.88 -10.36 -11.37
CA SER A 252 -10.81 -11.82 -11.34
C SER A 252 -9.40 -12.28 -11.70
N ALA A 253 -8.51 -12.33 -10.71
CA ALA A 253 -7.10 -12.71 -10.87
C ALA A 253 -6.90 -14.07 -11.56
N GLU A 254 -7.86 -14.99 -11.43
CA GLU A 254 -7.89 -16.29 -12.11
C GLU A 254 -7.87 -16.16 -13.64
N ASN A 255 -8.46 -15.09 -14.18
CA ASN A 255 -8.49 -14.82 -15.62
C ASN A 255 -7.12 -14.37 -16.14
N TYR A 256 -6.18 -14.08 -15.23
CA TYR A 256 -4.81 -13.65 -15.52
C TYR A 256 -3.77 -14.70 -15.12
N GLY A 257 -4.20 -15.96 -14.90
CA GLY A 257 -3.30 -17.06 -14.54
C GLY A 257 -2.77 -17.00 -13.10
N ILE A 258 -3.31 -16.10 -12.27
CA ILE A 258 -2.97 -16.01 -10.85
C ILE A 258 -3.99 -16.87 -10.08
N PRO A 259 -3.56 -17.97 -9.43
CA PRO A 259 -4.46 -18.81 -8.67
C PRO A 259 -5.07 -18.02 -7.51
N LYS A 260 -6.36 -18.28 -7.23
CA LYS A 260 -6.97 -17.76 -5.99
C LYS A 260 -6.20 -18.35 -4.81
N PRO A 261 -5.80 -17.54 -3.81
CA PRO A 261 -5.45 -18.11 -2.53
C PRO A 261 -6.64 -18.93 -2.05
N ASP A 262 -6.42 -20.18 -1.65
CA ASP A 262 -7.44 -21.01 -0.99
C ASP A 262 -7.94 -20.23 0.23
N THR A 263 -9.04 -19.51 0.08
CA THR A 263 -9.83 -19.03 1.20
C THR A 263 -10.54 -20.27 1.72
N GLY A 264 -9.84 -21.05 2.52
CA GLY A 264 -10.41 -22.14 3.28
C GLY A 264 -11.71 -21.66 3.91
N SER A 265 -12.79 -22.37 3.60
CA SER A 265 -14.10 -22.23 4.22
C SER A 265 -13.95 -22.45 5.73
N SER A 266 -13.69 -21.41 6.50
CA SER A 266 -13.76 -21.42 7.97
C SER A 266 -13.93 -19.99 8.49
N CYS A 267 -15.19 -19.53 8.53
CA CYS A 267 -15.64 -18.70 9.65
C CYS A 267 -15.94 -19.62 10.83
#